data_AF-A0A966KT46-F1
#
_entry.id   AF-A0A966KT46-F1
#
_cell.length_a   1.000
_cell.length_b   1.000
_cell.length_c   1.000
_cell.angle_alpha   90.00
_cell.angle_beta   90.00
_cell.angle_gamma   90.00
#
_symmetry.space_group_name_H-M   'P 1'
#
loop_
_entity.id
_entity.type
_entity.pdbx_description
1 polymer ?
#
loop_
_entity_poly.entity_id
_entity_poly.type
_entity_poly.pdbx_seq_one_letter_code
_entity_poly.pdbx_strand_id
1 'polypeptide(L)' 'MGLFQLAALHLKQPEPDLAAARLAIDTMGGLLAAAGDRLGEDGETLREALTEAQRAFVARSDAAAPTAGQD' A
#
# COMPACT_ATOMS: atom_id res chain seq x y z
N MET A 1 -10.78 -12.31 2.11
CA MET A 1 -10.29 -10.91 2.18
C MET A 1 -8.83 -10.91 1.76
N GLY A 2 -8.43 -10.15 0.75
CA GLY A 2 -7.06 -10.14 0.19
C GLY A 2 -6.15 -9.03 0.75
N LEU A 3 -4.83 -9.13 0.55
CA LEU A 3 -3.84 -8.17 1.07
C LEU A 3 -4.08 -6.73 0.61
N PHE A 4 -4.52 -6.53 -0.64
CA PHE A 4 -4.93 -5.21 -1.13
C PHE A 4 -6.13 -4.64 -0.39
N GLN A 5 -7.11 -5.47 -0.04
CA GLN A 5 -8.28 -5.05 0.71
C GLN A 5 -7.91 -4.67 2.15
N LEU A 6 -6.91 -5.34 2.74
CA LEU A 6 -6.39 -5.01 4.06
C LEU A 6 -5.70 -3.64 4.06
N ALA A 7 -4.79 -3.40 3.10
CA ALA A 7 -4.14 -2.08 2.95
C ALA A 7 -5.18 -0.96 2.73
N ALA A 8 -6.15 -1.17 1.85
CA ALA A 8 -7.20 -0.19 1.57
C ALA A 8 -8.10 0.08 2.78
N LEU A 9 -8.39 -0.93 3.60
CA LEU A 9 -9.18 -0.77 4.83
C LEU A 9 -8.45 0.13 5.84
N HIS A 10 -7.17 -0.14 6.10
CA HIS A 10 -6.39 0.62 7.07
C HIS A 10 -6.16 2.08 6.62
N LEU A 11 -5.97 2.32 5.32
CA LEU A 11 -5.79 3.67 4.77
C LEU A 11 -7.07 4.52 4.77
N LYS A 12 -8.25 3.90 4.74
CA LYS A 12 -9.54 4.61 4.69
C LYS A 12 -10.08 5.02 6.07
N GLN A 13 -9.44 4.60 7.15
CA GLN A 13 -9.85 4.97 8.51
C GLN A 13 -9.61 6.46 8.81
N PRO A 14 -10.39 7.08 9.73
CA PRO A 14 -10.19 8.47 10.13
C PRO A 14 -8.81 8.71 10.75
N GLU A 15 -8.32 7.74 11.52
CA GLU A 15 -6.93 7.65 11.98
C GLU A 15 -6.30 6.43 11.31
N PRO A 16 -5.55 6.61 10.20
CA PRO A 16 -5.04 5.49 9.43
C PRO A 16 -3.93 4.76 10.19
N ASP A 17 -4.06 3.43 10.31
CA ASP A 17 -2.98 2.57 10.81
C ASP A 17 -1.95 2.36 9.71
N LEU A 18 -0.98 3.27 9.64
CA LEU A 18 0.08 3.23 8.63
C LEU A 18 0.99 2.01 8.81
N ALA A 19 1.19 1.49 10.03
CA ALA A 19 2.02 0.31 10.24
C ALA A 19 1.37 -0.94 9.62
N ALA A 20 0.08 -1.15 9.87
CA ALA A 20 -0.68 -2.26 9.29
C ALA A 20 -0.80 -2.13 7.77
N ALA A 21 -1.08 -0.91 7.26
CA ALA A 21 -1.11 -0.66 5.82
C ALA A 21 0.24 -0.96 5.15
N ARG A 22 1.35 -0.53 5.77
CA ARG A 22 2.71 -0.77 5.27
C ARG A 22 3.03 -2.27 5.23
N LEU A 23 2.71 -2.99 6.29
CA LEU A 23 2.93 -4.44 6.35
C LEU A 23 2.21 -5.17 5.21
N ALA A 24 0.97 -4.80 4.92
CA ALA A 24 0.20 -5.41 3.84
C ALA A 24 0.81 -5.10 2.45
N ILE A 25 1.23 -3.86 2.23
CA ILE A 25 1.88 -3.40 0.98
C ILE A 25 3.20 -4.14 0.76
N ASP A 26 4.09 -4.17 1.76
CA ASP A 26 5.40 -4.81 1.64
C ASP A 26 5.28 -6.32 1.44
N THR A 27 4.35 -6.97 2.15
CA THR A 27 4.09 -8.40 1.99
C THR A 27 3.63 -8.72 0.56
N MET A 28 2.71 -7.93 0.01
CA MET A 28 2.26 -8.12 -1.38
C MET A 28 3.38 -7.86 -2.38
N GLY A 29 4.20 -6.83 -2.16
CA GLY A 29 5.39 -6.55 -2.98
C GLY A 29 6.37 -7.70 -2.98
N GLY A 30 6.66 -8.28 -1.81
CA GLY A 30 7.51 -9.46 -1.68
C GLY A 30 6.96 -10.68 -2.43
N LEU A 31 5.64 -10.93 -2.35
CA LEU A 31 4.99 -12.02 -3.08
C LEU A 31 5.08 -11.84 -4.60
N LEU A 32 4.81 -10.63 -5.11
CA LEU A 32 4.92 -10.34 -6.55
C LEU A 32 6.37 -10.44 -7.03
N ALA A 33 7.33 -9.98 -6.24
CA ALA A 33 8.75 -10.12 -6.55
C ALA A 33 9.18 -11.59 -6.59
N ALA A 34 8.75 -12.40 -5.63
CA ALA A 34 9.05 -13.83 -5.58
C ALA A 34 8.35 -14.64 -6.68
N ALA A 35 7.17 -14.20 -7.10
CA ALA A 35 6.43 -14.83 -8.19
C ALA A 35 7.04 -14.51 -9.56
N GLY A 36 7.57 -13.29 -9.75
CA GLY A 36 8.18 -12.86 -11.00
C GLY A 36 7.24 -13.01 -12.20
N ASP A 37 7.72 -13.65 -13.26
CA ASP A 37 6.96 -13.87 -14.50
C ASP A 37 5.97 -15.04 -14.41
N ARG A 38 6.00 -15.83 -13.33
CA ARG A 38 5.13 -17.02 -13.18
C ARG A 38 3.64 -16.68 -13.11
N LEU A 39 3.31 -15.41 -12.88
CA LEU A 39 1.94 -14.90 -12.86
C LEU A 39 1.40 -14.56 -14.24
N GLY A 40 2.25 -14.51 -15.28
CA GLY A 40 1.83 -14.11 -16.62
C GLY A 40 1.17 -12.72 -16.63
N GLU A 41 0.16 -12.56 -17.48
CA GLU A 41 -0.57 -11.30 -17.71
C GLU A 41 -1.30 -10.80 -16.44
N ASP A 42 -1.81 -11.71 -15.61
CA ASP A 42 -2.47 -11.37 -14.34
C ASP A 42 -1.52 -10.67 -13.35
N GLY A 43 -0.21 -10.93 -13.47
CA GLY A 43 0.82 -10.28 -12.67
C GLY A 43 0.90 -8.77 -12.91
N GLU A 44 0.56 -8.29 -14.11
CA GLU A 44 0.58 -6.86 -14.43
C GLU A 44 -0.50 -6.11 -13.67
N THR A 45 -1.74 -6.58 -13.73
CA THR A 45 -2.87 -6.06 -12.97
C THR A 45 -2.57 -5.98 -11.46
N LEU A 46 -1.92 -7.01 -10.91
CA LEU A 46 -1.56 -7.02 -9.48
C LEU A 46 -0.46 -6.01 -9.14
N ARG A 47 0.52 -5.79 -10.04
CA ARG A 47 1.57 -4.76 -9.86
C ARG A 47 1.00 -3.35 -9.96
N GLU A 48 0.03 -3.13 -10.84
CA GLU A 48 -0.69 -1.85 -10.94
C GLU A 48 -1.47 -1.54 -9.66
N ALA A 49 -2.21 -2.52 -9.14
CA ALA A 49 -2.92 -2.39 -7.87
C ALA A 49 -1.98 -2.12 -6.68
N LEU A 50 -0.80 -2.74 -6.65
CA LEU A 50 0.25 -2.46 -5.67
C LEU A 50 0.76 -1.03 -5.77
N THR A 51 0.98 -0.55 -7.00
CA THR A 51 1.42 0.83 -7.24
C THR A 51 0.37 1.83 -6.75
N GLU A 52 -0.92 1.56 -6.99
CA GLU A 52 -2.01 2.39 -6.47
C GLU A 52 -2.04 2.43 -4.94
N ALA A 53 -1.91 1.27 -4.28
CA ALA A 53 -1.85 1.19 -2.82
C ALA A 53 -0.65 1.95 -2.23
N GLN A 54 0.52 1.86 -2.87
CA GLN A 54 1.72 2.61 -2.47
C GLN A 54 1.52 4.12 -2.60
N ARG A 55 0.92 4.61 -3.69
CA ARG A 55 0.60 6.04 -3.85
C ARG A 55 -0.36 6.53 -2.77
N ALA A 56 -1.40 5.75 -2.47
CA ALA A 56 -2.35 6.07 -1.41
C ALA A 56 -1.68 6.11 -0.03
N PHE A 57 -0.73 5.20 0.24
CA PHE A 57 0.05 5.19 1.47
C PHE A 57 0.91 6.44 1.64
N VAL A 58 1.63 6.88 0.59
CA VAL A 58 2.44 8.10 0.64
C VAL A 58 1.58 9.32 0.90
N ALA A 59 0.48 9.49 0.16
CA ALA A 59 -0.44 10.61 0.34
C ALA A 59 -1.02 10.70 1.76
N ARG A 60 -1.30 9.55 2.39
CA ARG A 60 -1.78 9.48 3.78
C ARG A 60 -0.67 9.70 4.80
N SER A 61 0.55 9.25 4.53
CA SER A 61 1.70 9.46 5.40
C SER A 61 2.10 10.92 5.46
N ASP A 62 2.08 11.62 4.32
CA ASP A 62 2.36 13.06 4.25
C ASP A 62 1.29 13.89 4.96
N ALA A 63 0.01 13.49 4.85
CA ALA A 63 -1.09 14.16 5.55
C ALA A 63 -1.08 13.93 7.08
N ALA A 64 -0.43 12.86 7.55
CA ALA A 64 -0.28 12.54 8.97
C ALA A 64 0.99 13.16 9.59
N ALA A 65 1.93 13.66 8.78
CA ALA A 65 3.08 14.38 9.27
C ALA A 65 2.64 15.72 9.90
N PRO A 66 3.03 16.02 11.14
CA PRO A 66 2.68 17.30 11.75
C PRO A 66 3.35 18.41 10.93
N THR A 67 2.60 19.48 10.64
CA THR A 67 3.09 20.75 10.10
C THR A 67 4.13 21.36 11.06
N ALA A 68 5.36 20.85 11.04
CA ALA A 68 6.48 21.39 11.77
C ALA A 68 7.15 22.43 10.86
N GLY A 69 6.80 23.70 11.07
CA GLY A 69 7.47 24.84 10.45
C GLY A 69 6.53 25.81 9.72
N GLN A 70 5.66 26.49 10.45
CA GLN A 70 5.17 27.82 10.10
C GLN A 70 5.18 28.66 11.38
N ASP A 71 6.37 29.14 11.75
CA ASP A 71 6.58 30.27 12.67
C ASP A 71 6.99 31.51 11.85
#